data_AF-A0A090WM16-F1
#
_entry.id   AF-A0A090WM16-F1
#
_cell.length_a   1.000
_cell.length_b   1.000
_cell.length_c   1.000
_cell.angle_alpha   90.00
_cell.angle_beta   90.00
_cell.angle_gamma   90.00
#
_symmetry.space_group_name_H-M   'P 1'
#
loop_
_entity.id
_entity.type
_entity.pdbx_description
1 polymer ?
#
loop_
_entity_poly.entity_id
_entity_poly.type
_entity_poly.pdbx_seq_one_letter_code
_entity_poly.pdbx_strand_id
1 'polypeptide(L)' 'MTNYDGEIGDFSANLQPKFMQFFDDVKTASANKTHTIIDARSAGRFNCEVPEPREGLRMGTIPNSVNLPFTDLLTMVF' A
#
# COMPACT_ATOMS: atom_id res chain seq x y z
N MET A 1 -7.40 -16.11 24.43
CA MET A 1 -7.42 -14.65 24.26
C MET A 1 -8.23 -14.11 25.42
N THR A 2 -7.58 -13.48 26.40
CA THR A 2 -8.25 -12.87 27.55
C THR A 2 -8.73 -11.48 27.15
N ASN A 3 -9.98 -11.15 27.45
CA ASN A 3 -10.50 -9.82 27.24
C ASN A 3 -9.81 -8.84 28.21
N TYR A 4 -9.68 -7.59 27.79
CA TYR A 4 -9.16 -6.53 28.64
C TYR A 4 -10.26 -6.10 29.61
N ASP A 5 -10.02 -6.25 30.91
CA ASP A 5 -10.98 -5.96 31.99
C ASP A 5 -10.69 -4.62 32.72
N GLY A 6 -9.85 -3.76 32.13
CA GLY A 6 -9.53 -2.44 32.68
C GLY A 6 -10.52 -1.35 32.28
N GLU A 7 -10.24 -0.11 32.68
CA GLU A 7 -11.10 1.04 32.34
C GLU A 7 -11.22 1.23 30.82
N ILE A 8 -12.44 1.50 30.36
CA ILE A 8 -12.74 1.79 28.96
C ILE A 8 -12.19 3.19 28.63
N GLY A 9 -11.36 3.28 27.58
CA GLY A 9 -10.87 4.57 27.08
C GLY A 9 -11.94 5.38 26.32
N ASP A 10 -11.68 6.66 26.09
CA ASP A 10 -12.59 7.62 25.46
C ASP A 10 -12.22 7.96 24.00
N PHE A 11 -11.34 7.15 23.39
CA PHE A 11 -10.87 7.38 22.02
C PHE A 11 -12.02 7.35 21.01
N SER A 12 -12.07 8.37 20.15
CA SER A 12 -13.02 8.47 19.05
C SER A 12 -12.29 8.58 17.71
N ALA A 13 -12.61 7.68 16.78
CA ALA A 13 -12.09 7.67 15.42
C ALA A 13 -13.11 8.22 14.43
N ASN A 14 -12.67 9.10 13.53
CA ASN A 14 -13.48 9.63 12.44
C ASN A 14 -12.88 9.22 11.10
N LEU A 15 -13.62 8.43 10.32
CA LEU A 15 -13.20 8.03 8.98
C LEU A 15 -12.99 9.26 8.08
N GLN A 16 -11.88 9.28 7.33
CA GLN A 16 -11.58 10.29 6.32
C GLN A 16 -11.53 9.61 4.94
N PRO A 17 -12.67 9.46 4.23
CA PRO A 17 -12.76 8.62 3.03
C PRO A 17 -11.78 9.01 1.92
N LYS A 18 -11.43 10.31 1.82
CA LYS A 18 -10.49 10.85 0.83
C LYS A 18 -9.07 10.28 0.91
N PHE A 19 -8.69 9.63 2.02
CA PHE A 19 -7.36 9.03 2.19
C PHE A 19 -7.27 7.57 1.76
N MET A 20 -8.36 6.97 1.28
CA MET A 20 -8.38 5.60 0.78
C MET A 20 -8.95 5.58 -0.65
N GLN A 21 -8.33 4.77 -1.52
CA GLN A 21 -8.84 4.46 -2.85
C GLN A 21 -9.16 2.96 -2.87
N PHE A 22 -10.31 2.59 -3.43
CA PHE A 22 -10.71 1.19 -3.57
C PHE A 22 -10.33 0.65 -4.95
N PHE A 23 -10.58 -0.65 -5.16
CA PHE A 23 -10.14 -1.36 -6.36
C PHE A 23 -10.59 -0.69 -7.67
N ASP A 24 -11.86 -0.28 -7.76
CA ASP A 24 -12.40 0.36 -8.97
C ASP A 24 -11.86 1.78 -9.17
N ASP A 25 -11.56 2.50 -8.09
CA ASP A 25 -10.93 3.81 -8.16
C ASP A 25 -9.51 3.70 -8.75
N VAL A 26 -8.73 2.75 -8.25
CA VAL A 26 -7.36 2.48 -8.75
C VAL A 26 -7.39 2.02 -10.20
N LYS A 27 -8.34 1.15 -10.57
CA LYS A 27 -8.53 0.68 -11.94
C LYS A 27 -8.85 1.85 -12.89
N THR A 28 -9.76 2.74 -12.48
CA THR A 28 -10.14 3.93 -13.25
C THR A 28 -8.98 4.91 -13.36
N ALA A 29 -8.24 5.14 -12.27
CA ALA A 29 -7.08 6.02 -12.26
C ALA A 29 -5.96 5.50 -13.16
N SER A 30 -5.70 4.19 -13.14
CA SER A 30 -4.71 3.53 -14.01
C SER A 30 -5.09 3.65 -15.49
N ALA A 31 -6.35 3.38 -15.84
CA ALA A 31 -6.82 3.43 -17.22
C ALA A 31 -6.82 4.85 -17.79
N ASN A 32 -7.32 5.82 -17.01
CA ASN A 32 -7.51 7.20 -17.45
C ASN A 32 -6.35 8.13 -17.12
N LYS A 33 -5.31 7.64 -16.45
CA LYS A 33 -4.12 8.39 -16.00
C LYS A 33 -4.47 9.66 -15.19
N THR A 34 -5.50 9.56 -14.34
CA THR A 34 -5.94 10.71 -13.52
C THR A 34 -5.03 10.97 -12.32
N HIS A 35 -4.23 9.98 -11.93
CA HIS A 35 -3.31 10.06 -10.80
C HIS A 35 -1.99 9.36 -11.15
N THR A 36 -0.91 9.80 -10.49
CA THR A 36 0.33 9.03 -10.42
C THR A 36 0.17 7.93 -9.38
N ILE A 37 0.19 6.67 -9.81
CA ILE A 37 0.14 5.51 -8.91
C ILE A 37 1.56 5.13 -8.55
N ILE A 38 1.90 5.19 -7.26
CA ILE A 38 3.23 4.88 -6.74
C ILE A 38 3.17 3.56 -5.98
N ASP A 39 4.00 2.59 -6.39
CA ASP A 39 4.17 1.32 -5.70
C ASP A 39 5.41 1.37 -4.81
N ALA A 40 5.20 1.26 -3.50
CA ALA A 40 6.23 1.35 -2.47
C ALA A 40 7.02 0.05 -2.24
N ARG A 41 6.68 -1.04 -2.94
CA ARG A 41 7.41 -2.31 -2.85
C ARG A 41 8.86 -2.15 -3.33
N SER A 42 9.71 -3.12 -2.97
CA SER A 42 11.07 -3.25 -3.50
C SER A 42 11.05 -3.37 -5.03
N ALA A 43 12.08 -2.82 -5.68
CA ALA A 43 12.25 -2.89 -7.13
C ALA A 43 12.13 -4.32 -7.69
N GLY A 44 12.75 -5.32 -7.07
CA GLY A 44 12.66 -6.71 -7.53
C GLY A 44 11.22 -7.26 -7.57
N ARG A 45 10.37 -6.91 -6.60
CA ARG A 45 8.94 -7.32 -6.59
C ARG A 45 8.13 -6.59 -7.65
N PHE A 46 8.43 -5.31 -7.88
CA PHE A 46 7.81 -4.53 -8.94
C PHE A 46 8.21 -5.06 -10.33
N ASN A 47 9.50 -5.32 -10.55
CA ASN A 47 10.03 -5.87 -11.80
C ASN A 47 9.73 -7.36 -12.00
N CYS A 48 9.04 -8.01 -11.06
CA CYS A 48 8.72 -9.44 -11.10
C CYS A 48 9.97 -10.36 -11.13
N GLU A 49 11.07 -9.91 -10.53
CA GLU A 49 12.33 -10.65 -10.39
C GLU A 49 12.33 -11.58 -9.17
N VAL A 50 11.51 -11.26 -8.17
CA VAL A 50 11.33 -12.07 -6.95
C VAL A 50 9.84 -12.29 -6.67
N PRO A 51 9.47 -13.44 -6.07
CA PRO A 51 8.07 -13.76 -5.78
C PRO A 51 7.49 -12.82 -4.72
N GLU A 52 6.17 -12.71 -4.74
CA GLU A 52 5.44 -12.08 -3.64
C GLU A 52 5.56 -12.95 -2.37
N PRO A 53 5.74 -12.35 -1.18
CA PRO A 53 5.91 -13.10 0.07
C PRO A 53 4.63 -13.85 0.48
N ARG A 54 3.48 -13.50 -0.11
CA ARG A 54 2.20 -14.17 0.15
C ARG A 54 2.04 -15.33 -0.83
N GLU A 55 1.91 -16.53 -0.29
CA GLU A 55 1.68 -17.75 -1.06
C GLU A 55 0.45 -17.60 -1.98
N GLY A 56 0.58 -18.06 -3.23
CA GLY A 56 -0.48 -18.00 -4.25
C GLY A 56 -0.71 -16.63 -4.87
N LEU A 57 -0.03 -15.56 -4.42
CA LEU A 57 -0.16 -14.25 -5.03
C LEU A 57 0.66 -14.16 -6.33
N ARG A 58 0.02 -13.72 -7.41
CA ARG A 58 0.69 -13.51 -8.71
C ARG A 58 1.66 -12.34 -8.64
N MET A 59 2.79 -12.48 -9.32
CA MET A 59 3.67 -11.35 -9.61
C MET A 59 2.98 -10.38 -10.58
N GLY A 60 3.38 -9.12 -10.54
CA GLY A 60 2.86 -8.09 -11.43
C GLY A 60 2.89 -6.70 -10.82
N THR A 61 2.41 -5.74 -11.61
CA THR A 61 2.29 -4.33 -11.24
C THR A 61 0.96 -3.78 -11.74
N ILE A 62 0.56 -2.64 -11.19
CA ILE A 62 -0.58 -1.89 -11.70
C ILE A 62 -0.13 -1.19 -13.01
N PRO A 63 -0.87 -1.33 -14.12
CA PRO A 63 -0.53 -0.61 -15.35
C PRO A 63 -0.41 0.91 -15.10
N ASN A 64 0.55 1.57 -15.75
CA ASN A 64 0.85 3.00 -15.56
C ASN A 64 1.29 3.41 -14.14
N SER A 65 1.65 2.46 -13.26
CA SER A 65 2.30 2.77 -11.98
C SER A 65 3.80 2.98 -12.13
N VAL A 66 4.39 3.71 -11.18
CA VAL A 66 5.84 3.87 -11.02
C VAL A 66 6.28 3.24 -9.70
N ASN A 67 7.53 2.79 -9.64
CA ASN A 67 8.10 2.24 -8.42
C ASN A 67 8.91 3.31 -7.66
N LEU A 68 8.64 3.42 -6.37
CA LEU A 68 9.46 4.20 -5.43
C LEU A 68 9.56 3.36 -4.14
N PRO A 69 10.54 2.45 -4.03
CA PRO A 69 10.73 1.65 -2.83
C PRO A 69 10.76 2.54 -1.59
N PHE A 70 9.97 2.21 -0.57
CA PHE A 70 9.87 3.07 0.63
C PHE A 70 11.22 3.27 1.33
N THR A 71 12.14 2.32 1.17
CA THR A 71 13.51 2.37 1.69
C THR A 71 14.33 3.53 1.13
N ASP A 72 14.02 3.99 -0.09
CA ASP A 72 14.76 5.08 -0.75
C ASP A 72 14.45 6.44 -0.10
N LEU A 73 13.38 6.51 0.69
CA LEU A 73 12.98 7.72 1.45
C LEU A 73 13.53 7.73 2.87
N LEU A 74 14.12 6.62 3.33
CA LEU A 74 14.71 6.53 4.66
C LEU A 74 16.16 6.99 4.57
N THR A 75 16.48 8.12 5.18
CA THR A 75 17.87 8.50 5.40
C THR A 75 18.50 7.56 6.42
N MET A 76 19.65 6.98 6.07
CA MET A 76 20.51 6.37 7.09
C MET A 76 21.09 7.50 7.95
N VAL A 77 20.56 7.66 9.15
CA VAL A 77 21.26 8.40 10.21
C VAL A 77 22.18 7.39 10.87
N PHE A 78 23.48 7.48 10.57
CA PHE A 78 24.52 6.81 11.34
C PHE A 78 24.77 7.57 12.66
#